data_AF-A0A087RTI6-F1
#
_entry.id   AF-A0A087RTI6-F1
#
_cell.length_a   1.000
_cell.length_b   1.000
_cell.length_c   1.000
_cell.angle_alpha   90.00
_cell.angle_beta   90.00
_cell.angle_gamma   90.00
#
_symmetry.space_group_name_H-M   'P 1'
#
loop_
_entity.id
_entity.type
_entity.pdbx_description
1 polymer ?
#
loop_
_entity_poly.entity_id
_entity_poly.type
_entity_poly.pdbx_seq_one_letter_code
_entity_poly.pdbx_strand_id
1 'polypeptide(L)'
;DVLLMDEPFAALDAQTRDLLLVEMQLIWEKTKKTILFVTHSVAEAAVLGTKVAVFSNRPSTIKKEVDNNFPRPRVTEDESLLKFQQDLLSELRPEVKKSK
;
A
#
# COMPACT_ATOMS: atom_id res chain seq x y z
N ASP A 1 0.36 20.58 -4.39
CA ASP A 1 -0.91 19.84 -4.54
C ASP A 1 -0.81 18.47 -3.89
N VAL A 2 -1.90 18.00 -3.30
CA VAL A 2 -2.02 16.69 -2.64
C VAL A 2 -3.13 15.89 -3.33
N LEU A 3 -2.90 14.61 -3.57
CA LEU A 3 -3.91 13.66 -4.06
C LEU A 3 -4.33 12.73 -2.92
N LEU A 4 -5.63 12.66 -2.65
CA LEU A 4 -6.22 11.78 -1.65
C LEU A 4 -7.06 10.72 -2.38
N MET A 5 -6.86 9.44 -2.06
CA MET A 5 -7.59 8.34 -2.66
C MET A 5 -8.08 7.35 -1.60
N ASP A 6 -9.33 6.93 -1.69
CA ASP A 6 -9.89 5.89 -0.83
C ASP A 6 -10.20 4.66 -1.68
N GLU A 7 -9.54 3.55 -1.41
CA GLU A 7 -9.67 2.28 -2.13
C GLU A 7 -9.62 2.40 -3.68
N PRO A 8 -8.61 3.09 -4.26
CA PRO A 8 -8.62 3.47 -5.68
C PRO A 8 -8.61 2.31 -6.67
N PHE A 9 -8.17 1.11 -6.25
CA PHE A 9 -8.01 -0.06 -7.12
C PHE A 9 -8.96 -1.22 -6.78
N ALA A 10 -9.89 -1.04 -5.83
CA ALA A 10 -10.75 -2.12 -5.34
C ALA A 10 -11.73 -2.68 -6.39
N ALA A 11 -12.09 -1.88 -7.40
CA ALA A 11 -13.04 -2.25 -8.45
C ALA A 11 -12.40 -2.86 -9.70
N LEU A 12 -11.08 -3.07 -9.70
CA LEU A 12 -10.33 -3.54 -10.86
C LEU A 12 -10.07 -5.04 -10.82
N ASP A 13 -9.99 -5.65 -11.99
CA ASP A 13 -9.43 -7.00 -12.11
C ASP A 13 -7.91 -6.99 -11.87
N ALA A 14 -7.34 -8.16 -11.62
CA ALA A 14 -5.94 -8.29 -11.24
C ALA A 14 -4.97 -7.71 -12.29
N GLN A 15 -5.19 -8.00 -13.57
CA GLN A 15 -4.27 -7.57 -14.63
C GLN A 15 -4.29 -6.05 -14.80
N THR A 16 -5.50 -5.46 -14.82
CA THR A 16 -5.67 -4.01 -14.90
C THR A 16 -5.09 -3.30 -13.67
N ARG A 17 -5.26 -3.89 -12.48
CA ARG A 17 -4.68 -3.35 -11.25
C ARG A 17 -3.16 -3.33 -11.31
N ASP A 18 -2.51 -4.44 -11.63
CA ASP A 18 -1.04 -4.51 -11.64
C ASP A 18 -0.43 -3.50 -12.64
N LEU A 19 -1.05 -3.35 -13.81
CA LEU A 19 -0.69 -2.31 -14.78
C LEU A 19 -0.80 -0.90 -14.16
N LEU A 20 -1.92 -0.59 -13.51
CA LEU A 20 -2.15 0.73 -12.93
C LEU A 20 -1.26 1.02 -11.72
N LEU A 21 -0.83 0.00 -10.97
CA LEU A 21 0.16 0.16 -9.90
C LEU A 21 1.52 0.61 -10.46
N VAL A 22 1.93 0.09 -11.61
CA VAL A 22 3.16 0.53 -12.28
C VAL A 22 2.99 1.96 -12.81
N GLU A 23 1.90 2.25 -13.52
CA GLU A 23 1.64 3.59 -14.05
C GLU A 23 1.55 4.66 -12.96
N MET A 24 0.92 4.35 -11.82
CA MET A 24 0.85 5.28 -10.69
C MET A 24 2.25 5.65 -10.17
N GLN A 25 3.19 4.70 -10.13
CA GLN A 25 4.58 4.97 -9.74
C GLN A 25 5.28 5.88 -10.75
N LEU A 26 5.10 5.64 -12.05
CA LEU A 26 5.70 6.46 -13.11
C LEU A 26 5.14 7.90 -13.09
N ILE A 27 3.84 8.05 -12.89
CA ILE A 27 3.19 9.36 -12.76
C ILE A 27 3.71 10.08 -11.51
N TRP A 28 3.80 9.38 -10.37
CA TRP A 28 4.36 9.94 -9.15
C TRP A 28 5.83 10.34 -9.35
N GLU A 29 6.65 9.54 -10.04
CA GLU A 29 8.05 9.86 -10.30
C GLU A 29 8.21 11.13 -11.14
N LYS A 30 7.34 11.32 -12.13
CA LYS A 30 7.35 12.50 -13.01
C LYS A 30 6.80 13.76 -12.33
N THR A 31 5.72 13.61 -11.55
CA THR A 31 4.97 14.74 -11.00
C THR A 31 5.41 15.13 -9.58
N LYS A 32 6.02 14.19 -8.85
CA LYS A 32 6.39 14.31 -7.42
C LYS A 32 5.27 14.83 -6.52
N LYS A 33 4.00 14.62 -6.90
CA LYS A 33 2.85 15.00 -6.08
C LYS A 33 2.84 14.18 -4.79
N THR A 34 2.40 14.79 -3.70
CA THR A 34 2.12 14.07 -2.45
C THR A 34 0.83 13.27 -2.64
N ILE A 35 0.90 11.96 -2.43
CA ILE A 35 -0.24 11.06 -2.55
C ILE A 35 -0.46 10.40 -1.18
N LEU A 36 -1.68 10.52 -0.65
CA LEU A 36 -2.15 9.72 0.48
C LEU A 36 -3.28 8.84 -0.03
N PHE A 37 -3.17 7.54 0.15
CA PHE A 37 -4.23 6.63 -0.20
C PHE A 37 -4.47 5.61 0.91
N VAL A 38 -5.72 5.18 1.03
CA VAL A 38 -6.15 4.13 1.94
C VAL A 38 -6.48 2.90 1.10
N THR A 39 -6.02 1.74 1.55
CA THR A 39 -6.26 0.45 0.89
C THR A 39 -6.34 -0.65 1.93
N HIS A 40 -7.16 -1.66 1.66
CA HIS A 40 -7.18 -2.93 2.38
C HIS A 40 -6.17 -3.96 1.82
N SER A 41 -5.47 -3.63 0.73
CA SER A 41 -4.50 -4.49 0.07
C SER A 41 -3.08 -4.21 0.54
N VAL A 42 -2.46 -5.20 1.19
CA VAL A 42 -1.04 -5.13 1.60
C VAL A 42 -0.11 -5.03 0.38
N ALA A 43 -0.49 -5.65 -0.75
CA ALA A 43 0.29 -5.59 -1.99
C ALA A 43 0.33 -4.15 -2.54
N GLU A 44 -0.81 -3.47 -2.62
CA GLU A 44 -0.89 -2.08 -3.08
C GLU A 44 -0.07 -1.15 -2.17
N ALA A 45 -0.19 -1.31 -0.85
CA ALA A 45 0.58 -0.55 0.12
C ALA A 45 2.11 -0.78 -0.02
N ALA A 46 2.54 -2.01 -0.28
CA ALA A 46 3.96 -2.34 -0.47
C ALA A 46 4.51 -1.82 -1.81
N VAL A 47 3.73 -1.91 -2.89
CA VAL A 47 4.16 -1.46 -4.22
C VAL A 47 4.20 0.07 -4.28
N LEU A 48 3.15 0.76 -3.81
CA LEU A 48 3.03 2.22 -3.96
C LEU A 48 3.57 3.01 -2.76
N GLY A 49 3.54 2.48 -1.55
CA GLY A 49 3.88 3.22 -0.34
C GLY A 49 5.36 3.56 -0.25
N THR A 50 5.71 4.82 -0.02
CA THR A 50 7.02 5.21 0.52
C THR A 50 7.05 5.10 2.04
N LYS A 51 5.91 5.38 2.67
CA LYS A 51 5.64 5.24 4.09
C LYS A 51 4.28 4.59 4.25
N VAL A 52 4.21 3.55 5.08
CA VAL A 52 3.01 2.75 5.27
C VAL A 52 2.59 2.83 6.74
N ALA A 53 1.40 3.36 6.98
CA ALA A 53 0.79 3.38 8.30
C ALA A 53 -0.22 2.23 8.42
N VAL A 54 -0.03 1.36 9.42
CA VAL A 54 -0.96 0.29 9.76
C VAL A 54 -1.87 0.79 10.87
N PHE A 55 -3.18 0.76 10.63
CA PHE A 55 -4.18 1.20 11.59
C PHE A 55 -4.65 0.04 12.47
N SER A 56 -4.92 0.32 13.75
CA SER A 56 -5.59 -0.60 14.66
C SER A 56 -7.07 -0.72 14.33
N ASN A 57 -7.69 -1.80 14.83
CA ASN A 57 -9.15 -1.90 14.84
C ASN A 57 -9.77 -0.80 15.74
N ARG A 58 -11.10 -0.67 15.70
CA ARG A 58 -11.86 0.37 16.42
C ARG A 58 -11.59 0.34 17.95
N PRO A 59 -11.38 1.51 18.58
CA PRO A 59 -11.18 2.83 17.98
C PRO A 59 -9.84 2.93 17.24
N SER A 60 -9.86 3.47 16.02
CA SER A 60 -8.71 3.37 15.10
C SER A 60 -7.59 4.34 15.47
N THR A 61 -6.39 3.81 15.61
CA THR A 61 -5.14 4.53 15.90
C THR A 61 -4.03 4.02 14.98
N ILE A 62 -2.98 4.80 14.77
CA ILE A 62 -1.80 4.30 14.05
C ILE A 62 -1.07 3.32 14.97
N LYS A 63 -1.11 2.04 14.62
CA LYS A 63 -0.44 0.97 15.36
C LYS A 63 1.06 0.93 15.04
N LYS A 64 1.39 1.11 13.76
CA LYS A 64 2.76 1.04 13.26
C LYS A 64 2.92 1.93 12.03
N GLU A 65 4.07 2.54 11.91
CA GLU A 65 4.51 3.23 10.71
C GLU A 65 5.80 2.54 10.23
N VAL A 66 5.88 2.28 8.92
CA VAL A 66 7.02 1.58 8.32
C VAL A 66 7.48 2.34 7.09
N ASP A 67 8.77 2.64 7.01
CA ASP A 67 9.39 3.22 5.82
C ASP A 67 9.71 2.12 4.80
N ASN A 68 9.40 2.39 3.53
CA ASN A 68 9.59 1.48 2.41
C ASN A 68 10.64 2.06 1.46
N ASN A 69 11.90 1.67 1.69
CA ASN A 69 13.08 2.16 0.99
C ASN A 69 13.49 1.31 -0.22
N PHE A 70 12.65 0.37 -0.66
CA PHE A 70 12.93 -0.45 -1.83
C PHE A 70 12.99 0.41 -3.11
N PRO A 71 13.85 0.11 -4.08
CA PRO A 71 13.90 0.88 -5.33
C PRO A 71 12.56 0.78 -6.09
N ARG A 72 12.32 1.73 -6.98
CA ARG A 72 11.18 1.73 -7.92
C ARG A 72 11.70 1.52 -9.35
N PRO A 73 10.88 0.98 -10.28
CA PRO A 73 9.48 0.56 -10.10
C PRO A 73 9.36 -0.77 -9.35
N ARG A 74 8.36 -0.86 -8.47
CA ARG A 74 8.02 -2.07 -7.72
C ARG A 74 6.87 -2.80 -8.40
N VAL A 75 6.88 -4.11 -8.34
CA VAL A 75 5.80 -4.96 -8.86
C VAL A 75 5.35 -5.95 -7.79
N THR A 76 4.14 -6.48 -7.92
CA THR A 76 3.56 -7.39 -6.92
C THR A 76 4.39 -8.67 -6.79
N GLU A 77 5.04 -9.10 -7.86
CA GLU A 77 5.86 -10.31 -7.99
C GLU A 77 7.30 -10.15 -7.48
N ASP A 78 7.70 -8.95 -7.04
CA ASP A 78 9.07 -8.69 -6.58
C ASP A 78 9.37 -9.48 -5.29
N GLU A 79 10.23 -10.49 -5.40
CA GLU A 79 10.64 -11.34 -4.28
C GLU A 79 11.28 -10.54 -3.15
N SER A 80 11.94 -9.41 -3.46
CA SER A 80 12.58 -8.56 -2.45
C SER A 80 11.54 -7.90 -1.53
N LEU A 81 10.32 -7.65 -2.03
CA LEU A 81 9.21 -7.08 -1.28
C LEU A 81 8.45 -8.12 -0.46
N LEU A 82 8.62 -9.41 -0.73
CA LEU A 82 7.85 -10.47 -0.08
C LEU A 82 7.97 -10.41 1.44
N LYS A 83 9.20 -10.19 1.94
CA LYS A 83 9.44 -10.09 3.39
C LYS A 83 8.74 -8.86 3.98
N PHE A 84 8.79 -7.72 3.29
CA PHE A 84 8.13 -6.49 3.71
C PHE A 84 6.59 -6.66 3.75
N GLN A 85 6.02 -7.28 2.73
CA GLN A 85 4.58 -7.60 2.68
C GLN A 85 4.17 -8.54 3.83
N GLN A 86 4.96 -9.58 4.11
CA GLN A 86 4.71 -10.49 5.22
C GLN A 86 4.72 -9.77 6.56
N ASP A 87 5.66 -8.85 6.77
CA ASP A 87 5.77 -8.07 8.00
C ASP A 87 4.55 -7.15 8.17
N LEU A 88 4.14 -6.42 7.12
CA LEU A 88 2.91 -5.61 7.15
C LEU A 88 1.66 -6.46 7.43
N LEU A 89 1.54 -7.61 6.77
CA LEU A 89 0.42 -8.52 6.96
C LEU A 89 0.37 -9.08 8.40
N SER A 90 1.53 -9.34 9.00
CA SER A 90 1.61 -9.80 10.38
C SER A 90 1.07 -8.78 11.38
N GLU A 91 1.25 -7.49 11.09
CA GLU A 91 0.76 -6.39 11.91
C GLU A 91 -0.74 -6.16 11.73
N LEU A 92 -1.26 -6.37 10.50
CA LEU A 92 -2.67 -6.17 10.16
C LEU A 92 -3.57 -7.34 10.61
N ARG A 93 -3.08 -8.59 10.52
CA ARG A 93 -3.86 -9.81 10.83
C ARG A 93 -4.57 -9.79 12.21
N PRO A 94 -3.92 -9.38 13.31
CA PRO A 94 -4.58 -9.29 14.61
C PRO A 94 -5.75 -8.30 14.63
N GLU A 95 -5.69 -7.26 13.81
CA GLU A 95 -6.70 -6.19 13.78
C GLU A 95 -7.94 -6.62 12.99
N VAL A 96 -7.74 -7.33 11.86
CA VAL A 96 -8.85 -7.88 11.06
C VAL A 96 -9.67 -8.90 11.87
N LYS A 97 -9.01 -9.74 12.68
CA LYS A 97 -9.70 -10.74 13.52
C LYS A 97 -10.54 -10.13 14.63
N LYS A 98 -10.17 -8.96 15.16
CA LYS A 98 -10.92 -8.25 16.21
C LYS A 98 -12.14 -7.50 15.67
N SER A 99 -12.22 -7.31 14.34
CA SER A 99 -13.34 -6.61 13.69
C SER A 99 -14.51 -7.54 13.33
N LYS A 100 -14.35 -8.85 13.50
CA LYS A 100 -15.42 -9.84 13.43
C LYS A 100 -15.94 -10.13 14.82
#